data_AF-A0A7J3QUC4-F1
#
_entry.id   AF-A0A7J3QUC4-F1
#
_cell.length_a   1.000
_cell.length_b   1.000
_cell.length_c   1.000
_cell.angle_alpha   90.00
_cell.angle_beta   90.00
_cell.angle_gamma   90.00
#
_symmetry.space_group_name_H-M   'P 1'
#
loop_
_entity.id
_entity.type
_entity.pdbx_description
1 polymer ?
#
loop_
_entity_poly.entity_id
_entity_poly.type
_entity_poly.pdbx_seq_one_letter_code
_entity_poly.pdbx_strand_id
1 'polypeptide(L)' 'MSEEGGFGITAAEKFFGIILVIVGILATYFTFTSSNVLSIYTGFFGFLSIFLLALGIFLIIAKAE' A
#
# COMPACT_ATOMS: atom_id res chain seq x y z
N MET A 1 6.09 -7.95 -29.72
CA MET A 1 5.94 -8.58 -28.39
C MET A 1 4.47 -8.88 -28.23
N SER A 2 4.09 -10.15 -28.07
CA SER A 2 2.69 -10.58 -28.17
C SER A 2 1.80 -9.76 -27.23
N GLU A 3 0.84 -9.03 -27.81
CA GLU A 3 -0.02 -8.02 -27.16
C GLU A 3 -0.98 -8.60 -26.11
N GLU A 4 -0.91 -9.90 -25.85
CA GLU A 4 -1.84 -10.63 -24.97
C GLU A 4 -1.38 -10.71 -23.50
N GLY A 5 -0.14 -10.32 -23.18
CA GLY A 5 0.42 -10.41 -21.82
C GLY A 5 0.21 -9.19 -20.91
N GLY A 6 -0.08 -8.01 -21.48
CA GLY A 6 -0.08 -6.74 -20.73
C GLY A 6 -1.30 -6.52 -19.84
N PHE A 7 -2.47 -7.02 -20.24
CA PHE A 7 -3.72 -6.77 -19.51
C PHE A 7 -3.73 -7.43 -18.12
N GLY A 8 -3.28 -8.68 -18.03
CA GLY A 8 -3.27 -9.44 -16.77
C GLY A 8 -2.30 -8.83 -15.74
N ILE A 9 -1.13 -8.38 -16.20
CA ILE A 9 -0.13 -7.71 -15.35
C ILE A 9 -0.69 -6.38 -14.83
N THR A 10 -1.23 -5.55 -15.73
CA THR A 10 -1.85 -4.27 -15.35
C THR A 10 -2.98 -4.44 -14.33
N ALA A 11 -3.83 -5.46 -14.52
CA ALA A 11 -4.93 -5.74 -13.60
C ALA A 11 -4.42 -6.22 -12.23
N ALA A 12 -3.39 -7.08 -12.22
CA ALA A 12 -2.77 -7.55 -10.99
C ALA A 12 -2.11 -6.40 -10.20
N GLU A 13 -1.38 -5.50 -10.87
CA GLU A 13 -0.76 -4.33 -10.24
C GLU A 13 -1.78 -3.45 -9.53
N LYS A 14 -2.88 -3.11 -10.21
CA LYS A 14 -3.96 -2.31 -9.63
C LYS A 14 -4.63 -3.02 -8.45
N PHE A 15 -4.86 -4.32 -8.56
CA PHE A 15 -5.44 -5.11 -7.49
C PHE A 15 -4.54 -5.17 -6.25
N PHE A 16 -3.24 -5.43 -6.43
CA PHE A 16 -2.26 -5.37 -5.36
C PHE A 16 -2.13 -3.96 -4.76
N GLY A 17 -2.21 -2.92 -5.59
CA GLY A 17 -2.24 -1.54 -5.13
C GLY A 17 -3.41 -1.26 -4.19
N ILE A 18 -4.61 -1.72 -4.53
CA ILE A 18 -5.80 -1.60 -3.67
C ILE A 18 -5.60 -2.35 -2.34
N ILE A 19 -5.07 -3.58 -2.38
CA ILE A 19 -4.75 -4.35 -1.17
C ILE A 19 -3.77 -3.57 -0.29
N LEU A 20 -2.69 -3.03 -0.86
CA LEU A 20 -1.71 -2.25 -0.11
C LEU A 20 -2.31 -0.99 0.51
N VAL A 21 -3.22 -0.31 -0.18
CA VAL A 21 -3.96 0.82 0.38
C VAL A 21 -4.79 0.37 1.58
N ILE A 22 -5.57 -0.71 1.46
CA ILE A 22 -6.39 -1.24 2.57
C ILE A 22 -5.50 -1.60 3.76
N VAL A 23 -4.41 -2.32 3.53
CA VAL A 23 -3.45 -2.69 4.59
C VAL A 23 -2.81 -1.45 5.21
N GLY A 24 -2.43 -0.44 4.42
CA GLY A 24 -1.89 0.83 4.90
C GLY A 24 -2.88 1.62 5.77
N ILE A 25 -4.17 1.63 5.40
CA ILE A 25 -5.24 2.25 6.20
C ILE A 25 -5.38 1.52 7.54
N LEU A 26 -5.46 0.18 7.53
CA LEU A 26 -5.56 -0.61 8.74
C LEU A 26 -4.33 -0.45 9.63
N ALA A 27 -3.13 -0.49 9.06
CA ALA A 27 -1.88 -0.27 9.79
C ALA A 27 -1.84 1.13 10.43
N THR A 28 -2.30 2.16 9.72
CA THR A 28 -2.43 3.52 10.25
C THR A 28 -3.37 3.54 11.44
N TYR A 29 -4.57 2.95 11.29
CA TYR A 29 -5.57 2.88 12.35
C TYR A 29 -5.03 2.18 13.61
N PHE A 30 -4.41 1.00 13.46
CA PHE A 30 -3.86 0.26 14.59
C PHE A 30 -2.65 0.95 15.23
N THR A 31 -1.81 1.63 14.44
CA THR A 31 -0.68 2.41 14.95
C THR A 31 -1.15 3.53 15.86
N PHE A 32 -2.14 4.32 15.44
CA PHE A 32 -2.60 5.46 16.24
C PHE A 32 -3.49 5.04 17.42
N THR A 33 -4.33 4.02 17.25
CA THR A 33 -5.15 3.48 18.36
C THR A 33 -4.30 2.76 19.41
N SER A 34 -3.15 2.19 19.02
CA SER A 34 -2.23 1.50 19.93
C SER A 34 -1.01 2.35 20.33
N SER A 35 -1.00 3.65 20.02
CA SER A 35 0.15 4.54 20.23
C SER A 35 0.65 4.56 21.68
N ASN A 36 -0.24 4.39 22.66
CA ASN A 36 0.12 4.27 24.07
C ASN A 36 0.97 3.03 24.38
N VAL A 37 0.71 1.90 23.69
CA VAL A 37 1.47 0.65 23.85
C VAL A 37 2.75 0.69 23.01
N LEU A 38 2.66 1.27 21.81
CA LEU A 38 3.74 1.34 20.85
C LEU A 38 4.80 2.38 21.24
N SER A 39 4.41 3.42 21.98
CA SER A 39 5.27 4.45 22.58
C SER A 39 6.27 5.00 21.54
N ILE A 40 7.58 4.85 21.78
CA ILE A 40 8.66 5.31 20.91
C ILE A 40 8.61 4.73 19.49
N TYR A 41 7.97 3.57 19.30
CA TYR A 41 7.86 2.92 18.00
C TYR A 41 6.70 3.45 17.15
N THR A 42 5.84 4.31 17.71
CA THR A 42 4.70 4.90 16.98
C THR A 42 5.15 5.63 15.71
N GLY A 43 6.28 6.35 15.77
CA GLY A 43 6.83 7.05 14.60
C GLY A 43 7.27 6.08 13.49
N PHE A 44 7.92 4.97 13.87
CA PHE A 44 8.38 3.96 12.92
C PHE A 44 7.21 3.27 12.21
N PHE A 45 6.21 2.80 12.97
CA PHE A 45 5.02 2.17 12.39
C PHE A 45 4.13 3.17 11.63
N GLY A 46 4.10 4.44 12.06
CA GLY A 46 3.44 5.51 11.33
C GLY A 46 4.07 5.74 9.97
N PHE A 47 5.41 5.81 9.90
CA PHE A 47 6.15 5.91 8.65
C PHE A 47 5.89 4.71 7.74
N LEU A 48 5.94 3.48 8.26
CA LEU A 48 5.66 2.27 7.47
C LEU A 48 4.21 2.27 6.92
N SER A 49 3.25 2.74 7.71
CA SER A 49 1.85 2.83 7.26
C SER A 49 1.70 3.81 6.09
N ILE A 50 2.34 4.98 6.18
CA ILE A 50 2.37 5.97 5.09
C ILE A 50 3.08 5.39 3.85
N PHE A 51 4.18 4.68 4.05
CA PHE A 51 4.91 4.04 2.95
C PHE A 51 4.06 3.02 2.20
N LEU A 52 3.28 2.18 2.91
CA LEU A 52 2.35 1.24 2.29
C LEU A 52 1.24 1.95 1.51
N LEU A 53 0.69 3.04 2.05
CA LEU A 53 -0.30 3.86 1.33
C LEU A 53 0.29 4.45 0.05
N ALA A 54 1.50 5.02 0.13
CA ALA A 54 2.18 5.61 -1.01
C ALA A 54 2.46 4.56 -2.10
N LEU A 55 2.96 3.38 -1.73
CA LEU A 55 3.15 2.27 -2.68
C LEU A 55 1.85 1.78 -3.29
N GLY A 56 0.80 1.61 -2.48
CA GLY A 56 -0.50 1.16 -2.98
C GLY A 56 -1.08 2.14 -3.99
N ILE A 57 -1.05 3.44 -3.68
CA ILE A 57 -1.47 4.51 -4.60
C ILE A 57 -0.60 4.52 -5.86
N PHE A 58 0.72 4.36 -5.70
CA PHE A 58 1.63 4.30 -6.84
C PHE A 58 1.27 3.16 -7.79
N LEU A 59 1.03 1.95 -7.30
CA LEU A 59 0.63 0.81 -8.13
C LEU A 59 -0.73 1.00 -8.82
N ILE A 60 -1.65 1.75 -8.21
CA ILE A 60 -2.95 2.05 -8.82
C ILE A 60 -2.82 3.04 -9.99
N ILE A 61 -1.95 4.05 -9.83
CA ILE A 61 -1.81 5.17 -10.78
C ILE A 61 -0.76 4.87 -11.86
N ALA A 62 0.22 4.03 -11.57
CA ALA A 62 1.25 3.63 -12.52
C ALA A 62 0.61 3.10 -13.82
N LYS A 63 1.11 3.60 -14.95
CA LYS A 63 0.81 3.01 -16.25
C LYS A 63 1.74 1.81 -16.42
N ALA A 64 1.15 0.63 -16.52
CA ALA A 64 1.86 -0.54 -17.05
C ALA A 64 2.18 -0.27 -18.52
N GLU A 65 3.46 -0.41 -18.89
CA GLU A 65 3.93 -0.45 -20.29
C GLU A 65 3.83 -1.87 -20.86
#